data_AF-A0AAC9YGP3-F1
#
_entry.id   AF-A0AAC9YGP3-F1
#
_cell.length_a   1.000
_cell.length_b   1.000
_cell.length_c   1.000
_cell.angle_alpha   90.00
_cell.angle_beta   90.00
_cell.angle_gamma   90.00
#
_symmetry.space_group_name_H-M   'P 1'
#
loop_
_entity.id
_entity.type
_entity.pdbx_description
1 polymer ?
#
loop_
_entity_poly.entity_id
_entity_poly.type
_entity_poly.pdbx_seq_one_letter_code
_entity_poly.pdbx_strand_id
1 'polypeptide(L)'
;MTTSIRLPKELKVRVSEAAGHAGISSHHFILQAIEEKTLKEELNTNFYEEAEKRYTQIIETGECVSWEEMRCYLESLQSVPNPIKPIARKLEFNVKN
;
A
#
# COMPACT_ATOMS: atom_id res chain seq x y z
N MET A 1 8.89 13.55 -23.01
CA MET A 1 10.12 14.29 -22.66
C MET A 1 11.25 13.29 -22.47
N THR A 2 12.49 13.64 -22.80
CA THR A 2 13.64 12.73 -22.68
C THR A 2 14.59 13.24 -21.61
N THR A 3 14.89 12.40 -20.63
CA THR A 3 15.86 12.69 -19.56
C THR A 3 17.09 11.79 -19.75
N SER A 4 18.29 12.37 -19.75
CA SER A 4 19.54 11.61 -19.86
C SER A 4 20.06 11.27 -18.46
N ILE A 5 20.14 9.98 -18.13
CA ILE A 5 20.57 9.49 -16.82
C ILE A 5 21.94 8.82 -16.96
N ARG A 6 22.92 9.29 -16.18
CA ARG A 6 24.25 8.65 -16.12
C ARG A 6 24.23 7.53 -15.09
N LEU A 7 24.44 6.31 -15.56
CA LEU A 7 24.57 5.14 -14.69
C LEU A 7 26.05 4.88 -14.34
N PRO A 8 26.39 4.65 -13.06
CA PRO A 8 27.70 4.13 -12.68
C PRO A 8 28.01 2.83 -13.44
N LYS A 9 29.29 2.58 -13.74
CA LYS A 9 29.73 1.45 -14.57
C LYS A 9 29.20 0.11 -14.05
N GLU A 10 29.31 -0.09 -12.74
CA GLU A 10 28.84 -1.32 -12.06
C GLU A 10 27.33 -1.51 -12.20
N LEU A 11 26.54 -0.43 -12.03
CA LEU A 11 25.09 -0.50 -12.18
C LEU A 11 24.70 -0.79 -13.62
N LYS A 12 25.41 -0.22 -14.61
CA LYS A 12 25.16 -0.49 -16.03
C LYS A 12 25.34 -1.98 -16.37
N VAL A 13 26.37 -2.65 -15.83
CA VAL A 13 26.60 -4.09 -16.02
C VAL A 13 25.43 -4.89 -15.44
N ARG A 14 25.06 -4.63 -14.18
CA ARG A 14 23.96 -5.33 -13.50
C ARG A 14 22.63 -5.15 -14.23
N VAL A 15 22.32 -3.95 -14.72
CA VAL A 15 21.12 -3.69 -15.50
C VAL A 15 21.13 -4.44 -16.83
N SER A 16 22.30 -4.52 -17.50
CA SER A 16 22.42 -5.28 -18.75
C SER A 16 22.18 -6.77 -18.53
N GLU A 17 22.73 -7.35 -17.46
CA GLU A 17 22.54 -8.76 -17.10
C GLU A 17 21.08 -9.05 -16.73
N ALA A 18 20.48 -8.22 -15.87
CA ALA A 18 19.08 -8.37 -15.46
C ALA A 18 18.11 -8.24 -16.65
N ALA A 19 18.35 -7.27 -17.53
CA ALA A 19 17.56 -7.12 -18.76
C ALA A 19 17.72 -8.34 -19.69
N GLY A 20 18.94 -8.87 -19.81
CA GLY A 20 19.22 -10.10 -20.55
C GLY A 20 18.45 -11.31 -20.01
N HIS A 21 18.44 -11.51 -18.68
CA HIS A 21 17.65 -12.56 -18.05
C HIS A 21 16.14 -12.39 -18.26
N ALA A 22 15.65 -11.15 -18.29
CA ALA A 22 14.25 -10.83 -18.54
C ALA A 22 13.88 -10.84 -20.05
N GLY A 23 14.84 -11.04 -20.95
CA GLY A 23 14.60 -11.05 -22.39
C GLY A 23 14.24 -9.69 -23.00
N ILE A 24 14.60 -8.60 -22.32
CA ILE A 24 14.28 -7.22 -22.75
C ILE A 24 15.55 -6.37 -22.89
N SER A 25 15.43 -5.22 -23.56
CA SER A 25 16.55 -4.28 -23.65
C SER A 25 16.81 -3.57 -22.31
N SER A 26 18.06 -3.17 -22.06
CA SER A 26 18.40 -2.39 -20.87
C SER A 26 17.60 -1.09 -20.75
N HIS A 27 17.28 -0.44 -21.88
CA HIS A 27 16.44 0.75 -21.89
C HIS A 27 15.01 0.44 -21.40
N HIS A 28 14.40 -0.62 -21.92
CA HIS A 28 13.06 -1.04 -21.49
C HIS A 28 13.04 -1.45 -20.01
N PHE A 29 14.07 -2.16 -19.57
CA PHE A 29 14.24 -2.54 -18.16
C PHE A 29 14.32 -1.31 -17.24
N ILE A 30 15.08 -0.28 -17.63
CA ILE A 30 15.18 0.97 -16.85
C ILE A 30 13.83 1.69 -16.79
N LEU A 31 13.07 1.75 -17.88
CA LEU A 31 11.76 2.38 -17.88
C LEU A 31 10.78 1.65 -16.95
N GLN A 32 10.71 0.33 -17.03
CA GLN A 32 9.88 -0.48 -16.13
C GLN A 32 10.27 -0.24 -14.65
N ALA A 33 11.57 -0.22 -14.35
CA ALA A 33 12.04 0.03 -12.98
C ALA A 33 11.63 1.42 -12.47
N ILE A 34 11.58 2.44 -13.34
CA ILE A 34 11.10 3.78 -12.98
C ILE A 34 9.59 3.75 -12.76
N GLU A 35 8.81 3.14 -13.65
CA GLU A 35 7.36 2.99 -13.52
C GLU A 35 6.99 2.30 -12.20
N GLU A 36 7.63 1.16 -11.91
CA GLU A 36 7.41 0.41 -10.68
C GLU A 36 7.77 1.21 -9.42
N LYS A 37 8.91 1.92 -9.44
CA LYS A 37 9.34 2.72 -8.29
C LYS A 37 8.42 3.93 -8.07
N THR A 38 8.00 4.60 -9.14
CA THR A 38 7.05 5.71 -9.07
C THR A 38 5.72 5.24 -8.52
N LEU A 39 5.13 4.20 -9.09
CA LEU A 39 3.85 3.65 -8.62
C LEU A 39 3.93 3.23 -7.14
N LYS A 40 5.03 2.58 -6.74
CA LYS A 40 5.24 2.22 -5.33
C LYS A 40 5.27 3.44 -4.42
N GLU A 41 5.92 4.53 -4.83
CA GLU A 41 5.99 5.74 -4.02
C GLU A 41 4.64 6.46 -3.92
N GLU A 42 3.87 6.47 -5.01
CA GLU A 42 2.51 6.99 -5.04
C GLU A 42 1.59 6.18 -4.10
N LEU A 43 1.64 4.85 -4.17
CA LEU A 43 0.87 3.97 -3.29
C LEU A 43 1.26 4.15 -1.81
N ASN A 44 2.56 4.27 -1.52
CA ASN A 44 3.04 4.53 -0.16
C ASN A 44 2.51 5.86 0.36
N THR A 45 2.64 6.93 -0.44
CA THR A 45 2.17 8.27 -0.07
C THR A 45 0.67 8.24 0.23
N ASN A 46 -0.12 7.68 -0.69
CA ASN A 46 -1.57 7.54 -0.52
C ASN A 46 -1.94 6.74 0.74
N PHE A 47 -1.19 5.67 1.03
CA PHE A 47 -1.41 4.86 2.24
C PHE A 47 -1.14 5.67 3.51
N TYR A 48 -0.03 6.40 3.58
CA TYR A 48 0.30 7.24 4.73
C TYR A 48 -0.69 8.40 4.91
N GLU A 49 -1.09 9.07 3.84
CA GLU A 49 -2.08 10.14 3.89
C GLU A 49 -3.43 9.65 4.43
N GLU A 50 -3.90 8.50 3.95
CA GLU A 50 -5.16 7.90 4.44
C GLU A 50 -5.03 7.43 5.89
N ALA A 51 -3.88 6.86 6.27
CA ALA A 51 -3.62 6.46 7.66
C ALA A 51 -3.63 7.67 8.61
N GLU A 52 -2.94 8.75 8.23
CA GLU A 52 -2.88 9.99 9.02
C GLU A 52 -4.26 10.64 9.16
N LYS A 53 -5.03 10.68 8.07
CA LYS A 53 -6.42 11.16 8.08
C LYS A 53 -7.28 10.35 9.04
N ARG A 54 -7.22 9.02 8.98
CA ARG A 54 -7.98 8.14 9.90
C ARG A 54 -7.53 8.31 11.34
N TYR A 55 -6.22 8.42 11.57
CA TYR A 55 -5.67 8.60 12.90
C TYR A 55 -6.11 9.94 13.52
N THR A 56 -6.10 11.02 12.72
CA THR A 56 -6.64 12.32 13.12
C THR A 56 -8.12 12.21 13.51
N GLN A 57 -8.94 11.54 12.69
CA GLN A 57 -10.36 11.32 13.02
C GLN A 57 -10.55 10.53 14.31
N ILE A 58 -9.73 9.50 14.57
CA ILE A 58 -9.77 8.72 15.81
C ILE A 58 -9.41 9.61 17.01
N ILE A 59 -8.38 10.46 16.90
CA ILE A 59 -8.01 11.40 17.96
C ILE A 59 -9.15 12.39 18.25
N GLU A 60 -9.78 12.94 17.21
CA GLU A 60 -10.83 13.95 17.35
C GLU A 60 -12.14 13.38 17.91
N THR A 61 -12.55 12.20 17.45
CA THR A 61 -13.87 11.62 17.75
C THR A 61 -13.82 10.59 18.88
N GLY A 62 -12.69 9.91 19.05
CA GLY A 62 -12.56 8.70 19.86
C GLY A 62 -13.30 7.48 19.27
N GLU A 63 -13.82 7.57 18.05
CA GLU A 63 -14.59 6.51 17.41
C GLU A 63 -13.68 5.60 16.60
N CYS A 64 -13.83 4.29 16.79
CA CYS A 64 -13.17 3.29 15.96
C CYS A 64 -14.05 2.04 15.84
N VAL A 65 -13.70 1.19 14.89
CA VAL A 65 -14.36 -0.12 14.73
C VAL A 65 -13.61 -1.14 15.59
N SER A 66 -14.34 -1.93 16.38
CA SER A 66 -13.71 -3.00 17.15
C SER A 66 -13.15 -4.07 16.20
N TRP A 67 -11.98 -4.62 16.54
CA TRP A 67 -11.37 -5.67 15.71
C TRP A 67 -12.28 -6.91 15.58
N GLU A 68 -13.02 -7.25 16.62
CA GLU A 68 -13.94 -8.39 16.62
C GLU A 68 -15.09 -8.18 15.63
N GLU A 69 -15.73 -7.00 15.61
CA GLU A 69 -16.76 -6.69 14.63
C GLU A 69 -16.21 -6.65 13.20
N MET A 70 -15.02 -6.09 12.99
CA MET A 70 -14.37 -6.07 11.68
C MET A 70 -14.03 -7.48 11.19
N ARG A 71 -13.53 -8.34 12.08
CA ARG A 71 -13.21 -9.73 11.76
C ARG A 71 -14.47 -10.50 11.37
N CYS A 72 -15.54 -10.40 12.17
CA CYS A 72 -16.83 -11.02 11.84
C CYS A 72 -17.34 -10.56 10.47
N TYR A 73 -17.24 -9.26 10.17
CA TYR A 73 -17.59 -8.74 8.85
C TYR A 73 -16.73 -9.36 7.73
N LEU A 74 -15.41 -9.43 7.89
CA LEU A 74 -14.50 -10.00 6.89
C LEU A 74 -14.77 -11.49 6.64
N GLU A 75 -15.03 -12.26 7.69
CA GLU A 75 -15.38 -13.69 7.58
C GLU A 75 -16.74 -13.88 6.87
N SER A 76 -17.69 -12.98 7.12
CA SER A 76 -19.01 -13.04 6.49
C SER A 76 -19.01 -12.71 4.99
N LEU A 77 -18.02 -11.99 4.47
CA LEU A 77 -17.92 -11.65 3.03
C LEU A 77 -17.87 -12.86 2.10
N GLN A 78 -17.38 -14.00 2.60
CA GLN A 78 -17.32 -15.23 1.81
C GLN A 78 -18.64 -16.01 1.78
N SER A 79 -19.52 -15.76 2.76
CA SER A 79 -20.68 -16.61 3.06
C SER A 79 -22.02 -15.91 2.91
N VAL A 80 -22.04 -14.58 3.01
CA VAL A 80 -23.26 -13.78 3.03
C VAL A 80 -23.20 -12.75 1.90
N PRO A 81 -24.22 -12.70 1.01
CA PRO A 81 -24.37 -11.59 0.08
C PRO A 81 -24.64 -10.29 0.85
N ASN A 82 -23.80 -9.27 0.67
CA ASN A 82 -23.92 -7.94 1.29
C ASN A 82 -23.96 -7.97 2.84
N PRO A 83 -22.89 -8.41 3.51
CA PRO A 83 -22.85 -8.38 4.97
C PRO A 83 -22.85 -6.94 5.49
N ILE A 84 -23.42 -6.75 6.69
CA ILE A 84 -23.50 -5.45 7.34
C ILE A 84 -22.10 -4.99 7.74
N LYS A 85 -21.68 -3.83 7.22
CA LYS A 85 -20.41 -3.22 7.57
C LYS A 85 -20.45 -2.72 9.02
N PRO A 86 -19.40 -2.97 9.82
CA PRO A 86 -19.32 -2.46 11.17
C PRO A 86 -19.20 -0.93 11.14
N ILE A 87 -19.78 -0.28 12.15
CA ILE A 87 -19.85 1.18 12.25
C ILE A 87 -18.87 1.63 13.34
N ALA A 88 -18.09 2.67 13.06
CA ALA A 88 -17.19 3.25 14.05
C ALA A 88 -18.00 3.83 15.22
N ARG A 89 -17.54 3.56 16.44
CA ARG A 89 -18.15 4.07 17.67
C ARG A 89 -17.09 4.14 18.76
N LYS A 90 -17.36 4.90 19.82
CA LYS A 90 -16.47 4.91 21.00
C LYS A 90 -16.41 3.49 21.58
N LEU A 91 -15.21 2.94 21.69
CA LEU A 91 -15.02 1.63 22.29
C LEU A 91 -15.08 1.77 23.81
N GLU A 92 -16.02 1.08 24.43
CA GLU A 92 -15.98 0.88 25.88
C GLU A 92 -14.94 -0.20 26.17
N PHE A 93 -13.73 0.21 26.56
CA PHE A 93 -12.72 -0.70 27.08
C PHE A 93 -13.17 -1.20 28.45
N ASN A 94 -13.94 -2.29 28.50
CA ASN A 94 -14.19 -2.98 29.75
C ASN A 94 -12.93 -3.79 30.10
N VAL A 95 -11.96 -3.12 30.72
CA VAL A 95 -10.79 -3.77 31.32
C VAL A 95 -11.29 -4.60 32.51
N LYS A 96 -11.65 -5.86 32.25
CA LYS A 96 -11.75 -6.86 33.31
C LYS A 96 -10.33 -7.13 33.80
N ASN A 97 -9.97 -6.47 34.90
CA ASN A 97 -8.86 -6.88 35.77
C ASN A 97 -9.13 -8.26 36.37
#